data_AF-A0A7R8WYB5-F1
#
_entry.id   AF-A0A7R8WYB5-F1
#
_cell.length_a   1.000
_cell.length_b   1.000
_cell.length_c   1.000
_cell.angle_alpha   90.00
_cell.angle_beta   90.00
_cell.angle_gamma   90.00
#
_symmetry.space_group_name_H-M   'P 1'
#
loop_
_entity.id
_entity.type
_entity.pdbx_description
1 polymer ?
#
loop_
_entity_poly.entity_id
_entity_poly.type
_entity_poly.pdbx_seq_one_letter_code
_entity_poly.pdbx_strand_id
1 'polypeptide(L)'
;MVLVGGVSCAMGMLLSKSFLFGQDVRGGSQGAGAALSDKIDIPKETFMILNLPTPENPLRIGTRGSPLAMAQAYETRARLSAAFELPQTAFEIVVIKVTGDLIQDRPLKDIGGKGLFTREIEEDLLAGKIDIAVHSMKDMPTVQPGGLLLDTFLPREDPRDAFVAPMLSALDQLSDGAVVGTSSLRRRAQLLHKRPDLKVVEFRGN
;
A
#
# COMPACT_ATOMS: atom_id res chain seq x y z
N MET A 1 0.38 13.92 27.29
CA MET A 1 0.60 12.66 26.53
C MET A 1 1.50 12.98 25.36
N VAL A 2 2.61 12.29 25.23
CA VAL A 2 3.57 12.52 24.15
C VAL A 2 3.49 11.37 23.16
N LEU A 3 3.35 11.71 21.89
CA LEU A 3 3.16 10.77 20.80
C LEU A 3 4.48 10.63 20.05
N VAL A 4 4.98 9.41 19.94
CA VAL A 4 6.06 9.11 18.98
C VAL A 4 5.39 8.51 17.76
N GLY A 5 5.01 9.41 16.86
CA GLY A 5 4.45 9.08 15.56
C GLY A 5 5.54 8.57 14.63
N GLY A 6 5.17 7.75 13.65
CA GLY A 6 5.95 7.67 12.43
C GLY A 6 5.24 8.59 11.48
N VAL A 7 5.96 9.50 10.82
CA VAL A 7 5.40 10.04 9.60
C VAL A 7 5.21 8.81 8.72
N SER A 8 3.96 8.41 8.53
CA SER A 8 3.62 7.27 7.69
C SER A 8 3.75 7.77 6.27
N CYS A 9 4.99 7.99 5.89
CA CYS A 9 5.41 8.47 4.61
C CYS A 9 5.03 7.39 3.60
N ALA A 10 3.94 7.71 2.93
CA ALA A 10 3.22 6.94 1.97
C ALA A 10 4.14 6.47 0.85
N MET A 11 4.68 5.26 0.97
CA MET A 11 4.94 4.51 -0.24
C MET A 11 3.57 3.99 -0.69
N GLY A 12 2.84 4.78 -1.48
CA GLY A 12 1.75 4.22 -2.27
C GLY A 12 2.33 3.08 -3.11
N MET A 13 1.65 1.97 -3.14
CA MET A 13 2.20 0.74 -3.65
C MET A 13 1.10 0.00 -4.37
N LEU A 14 1.37 -0.46 -5.59
CA LEU A 14 0.38 -1.21 -6.35
C LEU A 14 0.56 -2.69 -6.08
N LEU A 15 -0.48 -3.30 -5.50
CA LEU A 15 -0.69 -4.74 -5.57
C LEU A 15 -1.59 -5.01 -6.78
N SER A 16 -1.18 -5.89 -7.69
CA SER A 16 -1.95 -6.25 -8.88
C SER A 16 -1.98 -7.78 -9.06
N LYS A 17 -2.91 -8.28 -9.88
CA LYS A 17 -2.73 -9.60 -10.51
C LYS A 17 -1.64 -9.48 -11.57
N SER A 18 -0.95 -10.57 -11.92
CA SER A 18 0.16 -10.74 -12.90
C SER A 18 0.02 -10.10 -14.28
N PHE A 19 -0.37 -8.82 -14.35
CA PHE A 19 -1.16 -8.32 -15.46
C PHE A 19 -1.28 -6.80 -15.50
N LEU A 20 -0.19 -6.08 -15.23
CA LEU A 20 -0.04 -4.78 -15.86
C LEU A 20 0.37 -5.08 -17.32
N PHE A 21 -0.65 -5.19 -18.16
CA PHE A 21 -0.58 -5.28 -19.64
C PHE A 21 -0.22 -6.65 -20.25
N GLY A 22 -1.25 -7.51 -20.35
CA GLY A 22 -1.43 -8.42 -21.48
C GLY A 22 -0.83 -9.81 -21.36
N GLN A 23 -1.66 -10.80 -21.02
CA GLN A 23 -1.66 -12.20 -21.50
C GLN A 23 -3.00 -12.89 -21.21
N ASP A 24 -4.03 -12.75 -22.06
CA ASP A 24 -5.30 -13.47 -21.88
C ASP A 24 -5.02 -15.00 -21.89
N VAL A 25 -4.95 -15.64 -20.72
CA VAL A 25 -4.77 -17.09 -20.60
C VAL A 25 -6.15 -17.76 -20.63
N ARG A 26 -6.76 -17.74 -21.82
CA ARG A 26 -7.85 -18.66 -22.15
C ARG A 26 -7.31 -19.70 -23.12
N GLY A 27 -7.35 -20.95 -22.68
CA GLY A 27 -6.74 -22.09 -23.34
C GLY A 27 -7.25 -22.38 -24.74
N GLY A 28 -6.39 -22.99 -25.55
CA GLY A 28 -6.70 -23.51 -26.87
C GLY A 28 -5.46 -24.17 -27.46
N SER A 29 -5.64 -25.39 -27.93
CA SER A 29 -4.64 -26.42 -28.18
C SER A 29 -4.04 -26.45 -29.60
N GLN A 30 -2.90 -27.14 -29.71
CA GLN A 30 -2.32 -27.83 -30.89
C GLN A 30 -1.44 -27.03 -31.88
N GLY A 31 -0.32 -27.65 -32.27
CA GLY A 31 0.15 -27.61 -33.66
C GLY A 31 1.62 -27.30 -33.93
N ALA A 32 2.46 -28.35 -33.91
CA ALA A 32 3.57 -28.68 -34.81
C ALA A 32 4.51 -27.60 -35.40
N GLY A 33 5.81 -27.91 -35.40
CA GLY A 33 6.89 -27.00 -35.75
C GLY A 33 7.17 -26.79 -37.24
N ALA A 34 8.04 -25.81 -37.52
CA ALA A 34 9.02 -25.85 -38.60
C ALA A 34 10.01 -24.68 -38.49
N ALA A 35 11.29 -25.01 -38.68
CA ALA A 35 12.39 -24.22 -39.23
C ALA A 35 12.70 -22.82 -38.65
N LEU A 36 13.77 -22.79 -37.86
CA LEU A 36 14.70 -21.66 -37.74
C LEU A 36 15.47 -21.52 -39.06
N SER A 37 15.33 -20.40 -39.77
CA SER A 37 16.46 -19.66 -40.35
C SER A 37 15.98 -18.48 -41.20
N ASP A 38 16.58 -17.32 -40.90
CA ASP A 38 16.77 -16.15 -41.75
C ASP A 38 15.60 -15.18 -41.99
N LYS A 39 15.86 -13.95 -41.51
CA LYS A 39 15.12 -12.69 -41.67
C LYS A 39 13.95 -12.47 -40.72
N ILE A 40 14.25 -12.21 -39.45
CA ILE A 40 13.36 -11.41 -38.60
C ILE A 40 13.74 -9.94 -38.83
N ASP A 41 13.15 -9.32 -39.85
CA ASP A 41 12.89 -7.88 -39.78
C ASP A 41 11.88 -7.72 -38.64
N ILE A 42 12.36 -7.34 -37.45
CA ILE A 42 11.49 -7.01 -36.32
C ILE A 42 10.73 -5.76 -36.74
N PRO A 43 9.41 -5.83 -36.97
CA PRO A 43 8.64 -4.64 -37.32
C PRO A 43 8.72 -3.68 -36.13
N LYS A 44 9.03 -2.40 -36.39
CA LYS A 44 8.99 -1.31 -35.39
C LYS A 44 7.60 -1.09 -34.76
N GLU A 45 6.61 -1.91 -35.10
CA GLU A 45 5.26 -1.91 -34.57
C GLU A 45 4.89 -3.25 -33.92
N THR A 46 5.73 -3.77 -33.02
CA THR A 46 5.19 -4.54 -31.88
C THR A 46 4.98 -3.57 -30.72
N PHE A 47 4.26 -2.48 -30.99
CA PHE A 47 3.61 -1.74 -29.92
C PHE A 47 2.49 -2.66 -29.45
N MET A 48 2.71 -3.34 -28.33
CA MET A 48 1.62 -3.95 -27.58
C MET A 48 0.53 -2.90 -27.45
N ILE A 49 -0.66 -3.19 -27.94
CA ILE A 49 -1.82 -2.32 -27.76
C ILE A 49 -2.07 -2.29 -26.24
N LEU A 50 -1.49 -1.31 -25.57
CA LEU A 50 -1.79 -1.00 -24.18
C LEU A 50 -3.23 -0.52 -24.18
N ASN A 51 -4.14 -1.38 -23.70
CA ASN A 51 -5.52 -0.96 -23.48
C ASN A 51 -5.52 -0.02 -22.26
N LEU A 52 -5.38 1.28 -22.53
CA LEU A 52 -5.36 2.33 -21.51
C LEU A 52 -6.77 2.58 -20.96
N PRO A 53 -6.90 2.94 -19.67
CA PRO A 53 -8.20 3.20 -19.07
C PRO A 53 -8.85 4.47 -19.64
N THR A 54 -10.18 4.48 -19.67
CA THR A 54 -10.97 5.64 -20.10
C THR A 54 -12.00 6.01 -19.03
N PRO A 55 -12.63 7.19 -19.08
CA PRO A 55 -13.71 7.54 -18.16
C PRO A 55 -14.90 6.55 -18.19
N GLU A 56 -15.16 5.91 -19.32
CA GLU A 56 -16.24 4.91 -19.51
C GLU A 56 -15.84 3.52 -19.02
N ASN A 57 -14.54 3.22 -18.99
CA ASN A 57 -13.97 1.99 -18.46
C ASN A 57 -12.72 2.31 -17.61
N PRO A 58 -12.91 2.85 -16.39
CA PRO A 58 -11.83 3.36 -15.59
C PRO A 58 -11.02 2.25 -14.93
N LEU A 59 -9.75 2.52 -14.65
CA LEU A 59 -8.92 1.67 -13.80
C LEU A 59 -9.31 1.90 -12.34
N ARG A 60 -9.71 0.84 -11.65
CA ARG A 60 -10.22 0.88 -10.27
C ARG A 60 -9.09 0.70 -9.26
N ILE A 61 -8.86 1.73 -8.47
CA ILE A 61 -7.84 1.84 -7.44
C ILE A 61 -8.46 1.56 -6.07
N GLY A 62 -8.24 0.37 -5.53
CA GLY A 62 -8.66 0.00 -4.18
C GLY A 62 -7.84 0.68 -3.09
N THR A 63 -8.50 1.19 -2.06
CA THR A 63 -7.84 1.78 -0.88
C THR A 63 -8.70 1.65 0.38
N ARG A 64 -8.07 1.81 1.56
CA ARG A 64 -8.80 1.97 2.83
C ARG A 64 -9.43 3.36 2.94
N GLY A 65 -10.46 3.49 3.78
CA GLY A 65 -11.20 4.74 3.96
C GLY A 65 -10.57 5.78 4.90
N SER A 66 -9.40 5.51 5.49
CA SER A 66 -8.74 6.49 6.39
C SER A 66 -8.25 7.73 5.61
N PRO A 67 -8.19 8.93 6.23
CA PRO A 67 -7.72 10.14 5.56
C PRO A 67 -6.35 9.98 4.89
N LEU A 68 -5.41 9.30 5.56
CA LEU A 68 -4.10 9.01 5.00
C LEU A 68 -4.18 8.07 3.79
N ALA A 69 -4.94 6.96 3.89
CA ALA A 69 -5.07 6.02 2.77
C ALA A 69 -5.75 6.66 1.54
N MET A 70 -6.69 7.58 1.76
CA MET A 70 -7.28 8.37 0.68
C MET A 70 -6.25 9.31 0.03
N ALA A 71 -5.41 9.99 0.83
CA ALA A 71 -4.34 10.83 0.31
C ALA A 71 -3.36 10.02 -0.58
N GLN A 72 -3.03 8.78 -0.17
CA GLN A 72 -2.19 7.87 -0.94
C GLN A 72 -2.82 7.46 -2.28
N ALA A 73 -4.12 7.18 -2.27
CA ALA A 73 -4.87 6.84 -3.49
C ALA A 73 -4.95 8.04 -4.45
N TYR A 74 -5.18 9.25 -3.94
CA TYR A 74 -5.18 10.47 -4.75
C TYR A 74 -3.81 10.78 -5.35
N GLU A 75 -2.72 10.61 -4.59
CA GLU A 75 -1.37 10.78 -5.13
C GLU A 75 -1.10 9.76 -6.24
N THR A 76 -1.45 8.49 -6.01
CA THR A 76 -1.30 7.43 -7.01
C THR A 76 -2.07 7.77 -8.29
N ARG A 77 -3.33 8.19 -8.16
CA ARG A 77 -4.17 8.64 -9.27
C ARG A 77 -3.54 9.79 -10.04
N ALA A 78 -3.04 10.81 -9.33
CA ALA A 78 -2.42 11.98 -9.96
C ALA A 78 -1.17 11.59 -10.76
N ARG A 79 -0.34 10.70 -10.22
CA ARG A 79 0.87 10.21 -10.90
C ARG A 79 0.54 9.37 -12.13
N LEU A 80 -0.44 8.47 -12.04
CA LEU A 80 -0.90 7.68 -13.20
C LEU A 80 -1.49 8.59 -14.29
N SER A 81 -2.35 9.53 -13.91
CA SER A 81 -2.93 10.53 -14.82
C SER A 81 -1.85 11.33 -15.55
N ALA A 82 -0.82 11.80 -14.84
CA ALA A 82 0.29 12.52 -15.46
C ALA A 82 1.17 11.63 -16.34
N ALA A 83 1.50 10.41 -15.91
CA ALA A 83 2.41 9.52 -16.63
C ALA A 83 1.84 9.00 -17.96
N PHE A 84 0.52 8.81 -18.03
CA PHE A 84 -0.17 8.32 -19.22
C PHE A 84 -0.90 9.43 -19.99
N GLU A 85 -0.80 10.69 -19.55
CA GLU A 85 -1.52 11.83 -20.15
C GLU A 85 -3.04 11.62 -20.24
N LEU A 86 -3.61 10.97 -19.22
CA LEU A 86 -5.05 10.63 -19.14
C LEU A 86 -5.77 11.52 -18.14
N PRO A 87 -7.07 11.81 -18.32
CA PRO A 87 -7.84 12.54 -17.33
C PRO A 87 -7.96 11.73 -16.03
N GLN A 88 -8.02 12.40 -14.88
CA GLN A 88 -8.19 11.71 -13.59
C GLN A 88 -9.49 10.88 -13.53
N THR A 89 -10.48 11.19 -14.35
CA THR A 89 -11.73 10.42 -14.47
C THR A 89 -11.54 9.04 -15.09
N ALA A 90 -10.41 8.75 -15.74
CA ALA A 90 -10.03 7.41 -16.17
C ALA A 90 -9.58 6.50 -15.01
N PHE A 91 -9.51 7.02 -13.79
CA PHE A 91 -9.05 6.31 -12.61
C PHE A 91 -10.07 6.46 -11.47
N GLU A 92 -10.76 5.38 -11.17
CA GLU A 92 -11.77 5.32 -10.12
C GLU A 92 -11.13 4.96 -8.78
N ILE A 93 -11.46 5.66 -7.71
CA ILE A 93 -11.02 5.28 -6.35
C ILE A 93 -12.13 4.49 -5.68
N VAL A 94 -11.84 3.24 -5.33
CA VAL A 94 -12.77 2.31 -4.69
C VAL A 94 -12.37 2.16 -3.22
N VAL A 95 -13.23 2.68 -2.33
CA VAL A 95 -12.99 2.60 -0.88
C VAL A 95 -13.48 1.26 -0.34
N ILE A 96 -12.57 0.51 0.26
CA ILE A 96 -12.82 -0.82 0.82
C ILE A 96 -12.80 -0.73 2.35
N LYS A 97 -13.88 -1.19 2.97
CA LYS A 97 -13.97 -1.30 4.43
C LYS A 97 -13.26 -2.57 4.88
N VAL A 98 -12.20 -2.41 5.66
CA VAL A 98 -11.44 -3.54 6.23
C VAL A 98 -11.81 -3.76 7.69
N THR A 99 -11.80 -5.01 8.14
CA THR A 99 -12.12 -5.38 9.53
C THR A 99 -11.18 -4.72 10.53
N GLY A 100 -9.91 -4.51 10.15
CA GLY A 100 -8.92 -3.80 10.97
C GLY A 100 -9.30 -2.36 11.32
N ASP A 101 -10.14 -1.70 10.53
CA ASP A 101 -10.61 -0.33 10.82
C ASP A 101 -11.76 -0.33 11.84
N LEU A 102 -12.47 -1.45 11.98
CA LEU A 102 -13.61 -1.60 12.88
C LEU A 102 -13.19 -1.98 14.31
N ILE A 103 -12.04 -2.64 14.48
CA ILE A 103 -11.56 -3.12 15.78
C ILE A 103 -10.54 -2.14 16.36
N GLN A 104 -11.01 -1.18 17.15
CA GLN A 104 -10.17 -0.18 17.85
C GLN A 104 -10.01 -0.49 19.35
N ASP A 105 -10.80 -1.40 19.89
CA ASP A 105 -10.94 -1.70 21.32
C ASP A 105 -9.97 -2.77 21.84
N ARG A 106 -9.14 -3.37 20.97
CA ARG A 106 -8.24 -4.48 21.33
C ARG A 106 -6.82 -4.30 20.79
N PRO A 107 -5.78 -4.77 21.52
CA PRO A 107 -4.40 -4.72 21.02
C PRO A 107 -4.17 -5.57 19.76
N LEU A 108 -3.39 -5.07 18.81
CA LEU A 108 -3.02 -5.76 17.54
C LEU A 108 -2.42 -7.15 17.78
N LYS A 109 -1.65 -7.30 18.86
CA LYS A 109 -1.04 -8.58 19.27
C LYS A 109 -2.09 -9.64 19.62
N ASP A 110 -3.25 -9.21 20.09
CA ASP A 110 -4.34 -10.10 20.55
C ASP A 110 -5.34 -10.39 19.44
N ILE A 111 -5.35 -9.57 18.37
CA ILE A 111 -6.23 -9.73 17.20
C ILE A 111 -5.74 -10.82 16.24
N GLY A 112 -4.46 -11.21 16.31
CA GLY A 112 -3.93 -12.43 15.69
C GLY A 112 -4.44 -12.74 14.28
N GLY A 113 -3.81 -12.18 13.24
CA GLY A 113 -4.16 -12.52 11.86
C GLY A 113 -3.20 -11.88 10.88
N LYS A 114 -2.60 -12.67 9.99
CA LYS A 114 -1.88 -12.14 8.83
C LYS A 114 -2.91 -11.37 7.97
N GLY A 115 -2.58 -10.13 7.58
CA GLY A 115 -3.40 -9.36 6.64
C GLY A 115 -4.59 -8.60 7.23
N LEU A 116 -4.57 -8.19 8.50
CA LEU A 116 -5.68 -7.46 9.16
C LEU A 116 -6.17 -6.20 8.40
N PHE A 117 -5.29 -5.59 7.59
CA PHE A 117 -5.59 -4.40 6.78
C PHE A 117 -5.52 -4.66 5.27
N THR A 118 -5.22 -5.88 4.84
CA THR A 118 -4.99 -6.21 3.43
C THR A 118 -5.96 -7.25 2.89
N ARG A 119 -6.52 -8.12 3.75
CA ARG A 119 -7.33 -9.27 3.32
C ARG A 119 -8.50 -8.89 2.42
N GLU A 120 -9.37 -7.96 2.83
CA GLU A 120 -10.56 -7.63 2.05
C GLU A 120 -10.19 -6.95 0.72
N ILE A 121 -9.07 -6.23 0.69
CA ILE A 121 -8.53 -5.61 -0.51
C ILE A 121 -7.93 -6.67 -1.46
N GLU A 122 -7.21 -7.64 -0.91
CA GLU A 122 -6.70 -8.81 -1.65
C GLU A 122 -7.85 -9.64 -2.25
N GLU A 123 -8.93 -9.87 -1.49
CA GLU A 123 -10.13 -10.55 -1.96
C GLU A 123 -10.81 -9.79 -3.11
N ASP A 124 -10.90 -8.45 -3.04
CA ASP A 124 -11.47 -7.62 -4.10
C ASP A 124 -10.58 -7.57 -5.35
N LEU A 125 -9.25 -7.58 -5.21
CA LEU A 125 -8.30 -7.77 -6.32
C LEU A 125 -8.49 -9.13 -6.98
N LEU A 126 -8.53 -10.21 -6.19
CA LEU A 126 -8.72 -11.58 -6.66
C LEU A 126 -10.08 -11.77 -7.34
N ALA A 127 -11.12 -11.08 -6.88
CA ALA A 127 -12.44 -11.06 -7.51
C ALA A 127 -12.53 -10.15 -8.75
N GLY A 128 -11.52 -9.31 -9.02
CA GLY A 128 -11.54 -8.35 -10.13
C GLY A 128 -12.53 -7.21 -9.92
N LYS A 129 -12.86 -6.88 -8.66
CA LYS A 129 -13.66 -5.70 -8.30
C LYS A 129 -12.83 -4.41 -8.30
N ILE A 130 -11.53 -4.56 -8.09
CA ILE A 130 -10.51 -3.52 -8.27
C ILE A 130 -9.38 -4.07 -9.14
N ASP A 131 -8.64 -3.18 -9.78
CA ASP A 131 -7.57 -3.54 -10.72
C ASP A 131 -6.19 -3.42 -10.04
N ILE A 132 -6.03 -2.42 -9.17
CA ILE A 132 -4.85 -2.21 -8.35
C ILE A 132 -5.29 -1.87 -6.92
N ALA A 133 -4.45 -2.16 -5.93
CA ALA A 133 -4.64 -1.69 -4.56
C ALA A 133 -3.50 -0.78 -4.11
N VAL A 134 -3.80 0.25 -3.32
CA VAL A 134 -2.82 1.17 -2.71
C VAL A 134 -2.72 0.93 -1.21
N HIS A 135 -1.50 0.65 -0.74
CA HIS A 135 -1.21 0.41 0.67
C HIS A 135 -0.04 1.24 1.16
N SER A 136 0.05 1.43 2.49
CA SER A 136 1.32 1.79 3.13
C SER A 136 2.21 0.56 3.22
N MET A 137 3.43 0.62 2.68
CA MET A 137 4.35 -0.53 2.65
C MET A 137 4.59 -1.20 4.01
N LYS A 138 4.60 -0.43 5.10
CA LYS A 138 4.82 -0.97 6.46
C LYS A 138 3.71 -1.94 6.91
N ASP A 139 2.54 -1.87 6.29
CA ASP A 139 1.37 -2.67 6.64
C ASP A 139 1.24 -3.91 5.73
N MET A 140 2.11 -4.06 4.72
CA MET A 140 2.10 -5.21 3.82
C MET A 140 2.73 -6.44 4.48
N PRO A 141 2.15 -7.65 4.29
CA PRO A 141 2.81 -8.88 4.70
C PRO A 141 4.10 -9.10 3.90
N THR A 142 5.06 -9.82 4.47
CA THR A 142 6.32 -10.14 3.78
C THR A 142 6.13 -11.15 2.65
N VAL A 143 5.15 -12.05 2.78
CA VAL A 143 4.78 -13.04 1.77
C VAL A 143 3.43 -12.61 1.19
N GLN A 144 3.39 -12.38 -0.12
CA GLN A 144 2.15 -12.05 -0.81
C GLN A 144 1.28 -13.30 -1.02
N PRO A 145 -0.05 -13.17 -1.02
CA PRO A 145 -0.94 -14.25 -1.42
C PRO A 145 -0.66 -14.68 -2.87
N GLY A 146 -0.89 -15.97 -3.16
CA GLY A 146 -0.75 -16.49 -4.51
C GLY A 146 -1.69 -15.76 -5.49
N GLY A 147 -1.18 -15.44 -6.68
CA GLY A 147 -1.94 -14.74 -7.72
C GLY A 147 -1.93 -13.21 -7.61
N LEU A 148 -1.32 -12.67 -6.54
CA LEU A 148 -1.08 -11.24 -6.38
C LEU A 148 0.43 -10.96 -6.37
N LEU A 149 0.81 -9.81 -6.89
CA LEU A 149 2.20 -9.37 -6.96
C LEU A 149 2.34 -7.94 -6.49
N LEU A 150 3.52 -7.69 -5.96
CA LEU A 150 3.93 -6.41 -5.40
C LEU A 150 5.14 -5.91 -6.18
N ASP A 151 4.94 -5.08 -7.19
CA ASP A 151 5.99 -4.69 -8.14
C ASP A 151 6.25 -3.19 -8.26
N THR A 152 5.35 -2.34 -7.74
CA THR A 152 5.41 -0.90 -7.95
C THR A 152 5.46 -0.14 -6.63
N PHE A 153 6.39 0.82 -6.55
CA PHE A 153 6.63 1.67 -5.40
C PHE A 153 6.64 3.13 -5.84
N LEU A 154 5.90 3.99 -5.14
CA LEU A 154 6.04 5.44 -5.30
C LEU A 154 7.38 5.94 -4.72
N PRO A 155 7.85 7.15 -5.11
CA PRO A 155 9.01 7.76 -4.49
C PRO A 155 8.88 7.81 -2.97
N ARG A 156 9.94 7.41 -2.27
CA ARG A 156 9.92 7.26 -0.83
C ARG A 156 9.94 8.62 -0.14
N GLU A 157 8.92 8.87 0.67
CA GLU A 157 8.85 10.00 1.59
C GLU A 157 9.70 9.77 2.87
N ASP A 158 9.84 10.78 3.73
CA ASP A 158 10.69 10.74 4.93
C ASP A 158 10.44 9.53 5.85
N PRO A 159 11.38 8.58 6.00
CA PRO A 159 11.14 7.36 6.76
C PRO A 159 11.25 7.52 8.29
N ARG A 160 11.52 8.72 8.81
CA ARG A 160 11.81 8.95 10.23
C ARG A 160 10.55 8.85 11.10
N ASP A 161 10.76 8.41 12.34
CA ASP A 161 9.78 8.65 13.39
C ASP A 161 9.83 10.13 13.82
N ALA A 162 8.67 10.68 14.16
CA ALA A 162 8.49 12.03 14.65
C ALA A 162 8.14 12.02 16.14
N PHE A 163 8.73 12.96 16.88
CA PHE A 163 8.32 13.30 18.23
C PHE A 163 7.21 14.35 18.17
N VAL A 164 6.08 14.07 18.81
CA VAL A 164 4.91 14.96 18.84
C VAL A 164 4.52 15.22 20.29
N ALA A 165 4.69 16.46 20.72
CA ALA A 165 4.26 16.94 22.03
C ALA A 165 3.68 18.35 21.89
N PRO A 166 2.72 18.76 22.74
CA PRO A 166 2.10 20.08 22.64
C PRO A 166 3.08 21.25 22.86
N MET A 167 4.02 21.10 23.80
CA MET A 167 4.88 22.19 24.28
C MET A 167 6.37 21.84 24.28
N LEU A 168 6.73 20.60 23.93
CA LEU A 168 8.11 20.12 23.93
C LEU A 168 8.58 19.89 22.50
N SER A 169 9.85 20.15 22.23
CA SER A 169 10.45 19.97 20.91
C SER A 169 11.32 18.72 20.81
N ALA A 170 11.68 18.10 21.94
CA ALA A 170 12.59 16.97 21.95
C ALA A 170 12.29 15.94 23.06
N LEU A 171 12.73 14.71 22.83
CA LEU A 171 12.53 13.57 23.74
C LEU A 171 13.29 13.72 25.07
N ASP A 172 14.43 14.39 25.06
CA ASP A 172 15.26 14.64 26.25
C ASP A 172 14.62 15.64 27.23
N GLN A 173 13.71 16.50 26.75
CA GLN A 173 12.94 17.43 27.58
C GLN A 173 11.83 16.76 28.40
N LEU A 174 11.59 15.45 28.21
CA LEU A 174 10.63 14.71 29.02
C LEU A 174 11.11 14.57 30.45
N SER A 175 10.25 14.96 31.39
CA SER A 175 10.46 14.70 32.82
C SER A 175 10.57 13.20 33.10
N ASP A 176 11.29 12.85 34.16
CA ASP A 176 11.40 11.47 34.63
C ASP A 176 10.01 10.85 34.86
N GLY A 177 9.82 9.62 34.37
CA GLY A 177 8.55 8.92 34.51
C GLY A 177 7.42 9.43 33.59
N ALA A 178 7.73 10.28 32.60
CA ALA A 178 6.75 10.80 31.65
C ALA A 178 6.03 9.68 30.87
N VAL A 179 4.77 9.95 30.52
CA VAL A 179 3.92 9.01 29.77
C VAL A 179 4.04 9.25 28.26
N VAL A 180 4.43 8.21 27.53
CA VAL A 180 4.58 8.22 26.06
C VAL A 180 3.63 7.21 25.43
N GLY A 181 2.79 7.65 24.51
CA GLY A 181 1.83 6.82 23.79
C GLY A 181 2.42 6.23 22.50
N THR A 182 2.47 4.91 22.42
CA THR A 182 2.73 4.19 21.15
C THR A 182 2.27 2.74 21.24
N SER A 183 1.59 2.25 20.20
CA SER A 183 1.27 0.82 20.04
C SER A 183 2.34 0.03 19.28
N SER A 184 3.42 0.69 18.83
CA SER A 184 4.50 0.04 18.10
C SER A 184 5.49 -0.60 19.06
N LEU A 185 5.62 -1.94 19.01
CA LEU A 185 6.65 -2.66 19.77
C LEU A 185 8.06 -2.19 19.42
N ARG A 186 8.31 -1.87 18.13
CA ARG A 186 9.58 -1.31 17.68
C ARG A 186 9.92 0.00 18.41
N ARG A 187 8.98 0.95 18.44
CA ARG A 187 9.20 2.25 19.12
C ARG A 187 9.32 2.07 20.62
N ARG A 188 8.47 1.25 21.23
CA ARG A 188 8.51 0.96 22.67
C ARG A 188 9.88 0.43 23.09
N ALA A 189 10.41 -0.57 22.38
CA ALA A 189 11.71 -1.13 22.67
C ALA A 189 12.84 -0.09 22.55
N GLN A 190 12.85 0.69 21.46
CA GLN A 190 13.87 1.73 21.25
C GLN A 190 13.80 2.86 22.29
N LEU A 191 12.59 3.28 22.67
CA LEU A 191 12.38 4.30 23.69
C LEU A 191 12.86 3.84 25.07
N LEU A 192 12.44 2.64 25.51
CA LEU A 192 12.82 2.11 26.83
C LEU A 192 14.30 1.75 26.91
N HIS A 193 14.96 1.45 25.78
CA HIS A 193 16.40 1.29 25.76
C HIS A 193 17.13 2.61 26.02
N LYS A 194 16.66 3.72 25.43
CA LYS A 194 17.29 5.05 25.58
C LYS A 194 16.89 5.77 26.86
N ARG A 195 15.64 5.60 27.31
CA ARG A 195 15.04 6.26 28.47
C ARG A 195 14.20 5.23 29.28
N PRO A 196 14.87 4.38 30.09
CA PRO A 196 14.21 3.31 30.85
C PRO A 196 13.19 3.82 31.89
N ASP A 197 13.26 5.10 32.25
CA ASP A 197 12.36 5.75 33.19
C ASP A 197 10.95 6.00 32.63
N LEU A 198 10.77 6.03 31.30
CA LEU A 198 9.51 6.40 30.67
C LEU A 198 8.40 5.35 30.86
N LYS A 199 7.18 5.85 31.06
CA LYS A 199 5.96 5.02 31.09
C LYS A 199 5.35 4.94 29.70
N VAL A 200 5.68 3.88 28.95
CA VAL A 200 5.15 3.68 27.60
C VAL A 200 3.80 2.96 27.63
N VAL A 201 2.76 3.60 27.11
CA VAL A 201 1.37 3.11 27.09
C VAL A 201 0.90 2.86 25.65
N GLU A 202 -0.06 1.93 25.48
CA GLU A 202 -0.70 1.72 24.19
C GLU A 202 -1.55 2.94 23.79
N PHE A 203 -1.51 3.29 22.50
CA PHE A 203 -2.26 4.40 21.94
C PHE A 203 -2.66 4.09 20.49
N ARG A 204 -3.94 4.22 20.17
CA ARG A 204 -4.56 3.86 18.87
C ARG A 204 -5.53 4.93 18.41
N GLY A 205 -5.77 4.95 17.10
CA GLY A 205 -6.65 5.90 16.42
C GLY A 205 -5.94 6.57 15.26
N ASN A 206 -6.74 7.02 14.28
CA ASN A 206 -6.34 8.01 13.28
C ASN A 206 -6.91 9.36 13.69
#